data_AF-A0A2D6F0A7-F1
#
_entry.id   AF-A0A2D6F0A7-F1
#
_cell.length_a   1.000
_cell.length_b   1.000
_cell.length_c   1.000
_cell.angle_alpha   90.00
_cell.angle_beta   90.00
_cell.angle_gamma   90.00
#
_symmetry.space_group_name_H-M   'P 1'
#
loop_
_entity.id
_entity.type
_entity.pdbx_description
1 polymer ?
#
loop_
_entity_poly.entity_id
_entity_poly.type
_entity_poly.pdbx_seq_one_letter_code
_entity_poly.pdbx_strand_id
1 'polypeptide(L)'
;MAKIKPINFDAFDTEVKKLKRKKIPPKKSSYRTIKPIQNVTQTKTKNVNTKVAANQQTESLATVAFIIALIPGLQVIGMIIAFSALKKIKNDPKLKGSGFCVIAIVFGILEILTLIIIGIILIAIVASEGDFGDGITDCGTSTVTLPFNEQRTYEDDPAFECMGENLFDHCSKASMYVPSGDQGDLLYEILGASGDACRIQITFPSASEIGDPSSLVFADTSFACNVKLDSVVSNFEIEDAENPSIVGANTFSWALVSGGTLSDDCRGSTLDVFRAQQGG
;
A
#
# COMPACT_ATOMS: atom_id res chain seq x y z
N MET A 1 23.30 -11.86 -27.57
CA MET A 1 23.77 -10.84 -26.60
C MET A 1 23.14 -9.50 -26.94
N ALA A 2 22.09 -9.11 -26.22
CA ALA A 2 21.44 -7.81 -26.41
C ALA A 2 22.16 -6.74 -25.60
N LYS A 3 22.61 -5.66 -26.24
CA LYS A 3 23.22 -4.50 -25.57
C LYS A 3 22.12 -3.66 -24.92
N ILE A 4 22.10 -3.64 -23.60
CA ILE A 4 21.25 -2.74 -22.82
C ILE A 4 21.88 -1.34 -22.86
N LYS A 5 21.10 -0.34 -23.30
CA LYS A 5 21.52 1.07 -23.29
C LYS A 5 21.29 1.67 -21.88
N PRO A 6 22.23 2.47 -21.36
CA PRO A 6 22.05 3.12 -20.06
C PRO A 6 20.95 4.19 -20.11
N ILE A 7 20.16 4.24 -19.03
CA ILE A 7 19.10 5.23 -18.82
C ILE A 7 19.75 6.53 -18.35
N ASN A 8 19.44 7.63 -19.03
CA ASN A 8 19.96 8.97 -18.73
C ASN A 8 19.06 9.67 -17.71
N PHE A 9 19.57 9.87 -16.49
CA PHE A 9 18.85 10.48 -15.37
C PHE A 9 18.83 12.02 -15.39
N ASP A 10 19.58 12.68 -16.29
CA ASP A 10 19.67 14.14 -16.34
C ASP A 10 18.37 14.82 -16.82
N ALA A 11 17.45 14.07 -17.43
CA ALA A 11 16.17 14.60 -17.89
C ALA A 11 15.18 14.91 -16.76
N PHE A 12 15.31 14.26 -15.59
CA PHE A 12 14.34 14.39 -14.50
C PHE A 12 14.50 15.68 -13.70
N ASP A 13 15.72 16.21 -13.61
CA ASP A 13 16.04 17.36 -12.76
C ASP A 13 15.60 18.71 -13.39
N THR A 14 15.19 18.69 -14.66
CA THR A 14 14.78 19.89 -15.40
C THR A 14 13.29 20.23 -15.19
N GLU A 15 12.44 19.26 -14.85
CA GLU A 15 11.01 19.51 -14.60
C GLU A 15 10.74 20.10 -13.21
N VAL A 16 11.50 19.69 -12.19
CA VAL A 16 11.28 20.15 -10.79
C VAL A 16 11.58 21.66 -10.62
N LYS A 17 12.49 22.22 -11.43
CA LYS A 17 12.82 23.66 -11.38
C LYS A 17 11.75 24.60 -11.93
N LYS A 18 10.72 24.10 -12.63
CA LYS A 18 9.62 24.93 -13.18
C LYS A 18 8.51 25.28 -12.17
N LEU A 19 8.50 24.69 -10.97
CA LEU A 19 7.49 24.97 -9.93
C LEU A 19 7.86 26.14 -8.98
N LYS A 20 8.72 27.06 -9.42
CA LYS A 20 9.03 28.28 -8.65
C LYS A 20 7.82 29.23 -8.53
N ARG A 21 7.20 29.19 -7.35
CA ARG A 21 6.60 30.30 -6.57
C ARG A 21 5.83 31.35 -7.37
N LYS A 22 4.53 31.12 -7.54
CA LYS A 22 3.55 32.18 -7.84
C LYS A 22 3.38 33.05 -6.58
N LYS A 23 3.96 34.25 -6.58
CA LYS A 23 3.76 35.27 -5.52
C LYS A 23 2.28 35.66 -5.45
N ILE A 24 1.64 35.41 -4.31
CA ILE A 24 0.28 35.84 -4.01
C ILE A 24 0.35 37.32 -3.57
N PRO A 25 -0.39 38.25 -4.21
CA PRO A 25 -0.41 39.66 -3.79
C PRO A 25 -1.23 39.84 -2.50
N PRO A 26 -0.85 40.79 -1.62
CA PRO A 26 -1.52 41.02 -0.35
C PRO A 26 -2.92 41.64 -0.54
N LYS A 27 -3.91 41.07 0.18
CA LYS A 27 -5.28 41.60 0.27
C LYS A 27 -5.28 42.94 1.02
N LYS A 28 -5.72 44.01 0.35
CA LYS A 28 -6.02 45.29 0.98
C LYS A 28 -7.26 45.15 1.87
N SER A 29 -7.12 45.41 3.18
CA SER A 29 -8.26 45.55 4.09
C SER A 29 -8.89 46.93 3.89
N SER A 30 -10.20 46.95 3.63
CA SER A 30 -10.98 48.18 3.52
C SER A 30 -11.62 48.45 4.88
N TYR A 31 -11.05 49.39 5.64
CA TYR A 31 -11.70 49.95 6.83
C TYR A 31 -12.97 50.70 6.40
N ARG A 32 -14.13 50.26 6.90
CA ARG A 32 -15.41 50.94 6.69
C ARG A 32 -15.67 51.85 7.88
N THR A 33 -15.45 53.15 7.68
CA THR A 33 -15.80 54.22 8.61
C THR A 33 -17.31 54.24 8.86
N ILE A 34 -17.72 54.10 10.11
CA ILE A 34 -19.11 54.25 10.55
C ILE A 34 -19.38 55.74 10.73
N LYS A 35 -20.34 56.29 9.97
CA LYS A 35 -20.95 57.60 10.27
C LYS A 35 -22.19 57.40 11.14
N PRO A 36 -22.47 58.28 12.12
CA PRO A 36 -23.73 58.28 12.83
C PRO A 36 -24.81 58.96 11.98
N ILE A 37 -26.00 58.36 11.90
CA ILE A 37 -27.18 58.99 11.31
C ILE A 37 -28.18 59.23 12.44
N GLN A 38 -28.33 60.49 12.80
CA GLN A 38 -29.47 61.00 13.56
C GLN A 38 -30.65 61.30 12.64
N ASN A 39 -31.83 61.34 13.28
CA ASN A 39 -33.08 62.00 12.88
C ASN A 39 -34.06 61.26 11.97
N VAL A 40 -35.03 60.64 12.63
CA VAL A 40 -36.46 61.00 12.62
C VAL A 40 -36.93 61.80 11.40
N THR A 41 -37.79 61.18 10.58
CA THR A 41 -38.93 61.88 9.96
C THR A 41 -40.06 60.88 9.71
N GLN A 42 -41.20 61.09 10.38
CA GLN A 42 -42.47 60.47 10.05
C GLN A 42 -42.89 60.86 8.63
N THR A 43 -43.42 59.94 7.82
CA THR A 43 -44.46 60.33 6.85
C THR A 43 -45.24 59.16 6.28
N LYS A 44 -46.56 59.35 6.33
CA LYS A 44 -47.59 58.89 5.38
C LYS A 44 -47.80 57.39 5.24
N THR A 45 -48.83 56.96 5.96
CA THR A 45 -49.82 55.95 5.58
C THR A 45 -50.13 56.07 4.08
N LYS A 46 -49.53 55.19 3.28
CA LYS A 46 -49.81 55.02 1.86
C LYS A 46 -50.85 53.91 1.75
N ASN A 47 -51.98 54.28 1.18
CA ASN A 47 -53.15 53.45 0.91
C ASN A 47 -52.72 52.08 0.37
N VAL A 48 -52.98 51.02 1.17
CA VAL A 48 -52.73 49.64 0.79
C VAL A 48 -53.81 49.25 -0.20
N ASN A 49 -53.56 49.50 -1.48
CA ASN A 49 -54.22 48.75 -2.53
C ASN A 49 -53.84 47.29 -2.31
N THR A 50 -54.80 46.50 -1.85
CA THR A 50 -54.76 45.04 -1.78
C THR A 50 -54.45 44.52 -3.18
N LYS A 51 -53.15 44.42 -3.50
CA LYS A 51 -52.67 43.59 -4.60
C LYS A 51 -53.12 42.18 -4.23
N VAL A 52 -54.19 41.74 -4.90
CA VAL A 52 -54.62 40.35 -4.98
C VAL A 52 -53.36 39.51 -5.02
N ALA A 53 -53.15 38.70 -3.96
CA ALA A 53 -52.00 37.84 -3.83
C ALA A 53 -51.98 36.94 -5.07
N ALA A 54 -51.14 37.30 -6.03
CA ALA A 54 -50.94 36.49 -7.23
C ALA A 54 -50.56 35.10 -6.72
N ASN A 55 -51.40 34.13 -7.06
CA ASN A 55 -51.29 32.75 -6.62
C ASN A 55 -49.86 32.27 -6.93
N GLN A 56 -49.02 32.20 -5.89
CA GLN A 56 -47.60 31.94 -6.03
C GLN A 56 -47.41 30.45 -6.30
N GLN A 57 -47.14 30.11 -7.54
CA GLN A 57 -46.94 28.74 -7.97
C GLN A 57 -45.49 28.32 -7.63
N THR A 58 -45.35 27.33 -6.75
CA THR A 58 -44.05 26.70 -6.47
C THR A 58 -43.60 25.93 -7.70
N GLU A 59 -42.33 26.04 -8.06
CA GLU A 59 -41.76 25.31 -9.19
C GLU A 59 -41.70 23.80 -8.86
N SER A 60 -42.31 22.96 -9.71
CA SER A 60 -42.49 21.53 -9.41
C SER A 60 -41.19 20.75 -9.41
N LEU A 61 -40.18 21.15 -10.20
CA LEU A 61 -38.86 20.50 -10.19
C LEU A 61 -38.12 20.76 -8.87
N ALA A 62 -38.32 21.91 -8.22
CA ALA A 62 -37.73 22.21 -6.91
C ALA A 62 -38.26 21.27 -5.82
N THR A 63 -39.56 20.96 -5.85
CA THR A 63 -40.17 19.98 -4.93
C THR A 63 -39.69 18.56 -5.23
N VAL A 64 -39.64 18.16 -6.51
CA VAL A 64 -39.13 16.84 -6.91
C VAL A 64 -37.66 16.67 -6.53
N ALA A 65 -36.83 17.68 -6.77
CA ALA A 65 -35.42 17.67 -6.38
C ALA A 65 -35.25 17.49 -4.87
N PHE A 66 -36.08 18.16 -4.06
CA PHE A 66 -36.08 18.00 -2.62
C PHE A 66 -36.47 16.59 -2.18
N ILE A 67 -37.54 16.01 -2.73
CA ILE A 67 -37.97 14.64 -2.39
C ILE A 67 -36.88 13.63 -2.76
N ILE A 68 -36.29 13.74 -3.96
CA ILE A 68 -35.20 12.86 -4.39
C ILE A 68 -33.97 13.01 -3.48
N ALA A 69 -33.66 14.23 -3.04
CA ALA A 69 -32.53 14.48 -2.15
C ALA A 69 -32.69 13.89 -0.73
N LEU A 70 -33.90 13.50 -0.34
CA LEU A 70 -34.16 12.80 0.92
C LEU A 70 -33.97 11.28 0.83
N ILE A 71 -33.84 10.72 -0.37
CA ILE A 71 -33.67 9.29 -0.58
C ILE A 71 -32.17 8.96 -0.60
N PRO A 72 -31.65 8.15 0.33
CA PRO A 72 -30.26 7.70 0.33
C PRO A 72 -29.87 7.05 -1.01
N GLY A 73 -28.68 7.40 -1.52
CA GLY A 73 -28.16 6.92 -2.81
C GLY A 73 -28.65 7.69 -4.03
N LEU A 74 -29.70 8.52 -3.91
CA LEU A 74 -30.21 9.36 -5.01
C LEU A 74 -29.92 10.86 -4.80
N GLN A 75 -29.22 11.26 -3.74
CA GLN A 75 -29.05 12.67 -3.40
C GLN A 75 -28.29 13.47 -4.46
N VAL A 76 -27.33 12.84 -5.16
CA VAL A 76 -26.59 13.47 -6.26
C VAL A 76 -27.51 13.83 -7.44
N ILE A 77 -28.48 12.97 -7.76
CA ILE A 77 -29.47 13.23 -8.80
C ILE A 77 -30.38 14.39 -8.36
N GLY A 78 -30.83 14.38 -7.10
CA GLY A 78 -31.59 15.48 -6.51
C GLY A 78 -30.85 16.82 -6.60
N MET A 79 -29.54 16.83 -6.33
CA MET A 79 -28.67 18.00 -6.46
C MET A 79 -28.61 18.53 -7.91
N ILE A 80 -28.45 17.66 -8.91
CA ILE A 80 -28.39 18.06 -10.33
C ILE A 80 -29.70 18.71 -10.78
N ILE A 81 -30.85 18.15 -10.37
CA ILE A 81 -32.18 18.70 -10.67
C ILE A 81 -32.35 20.04 -9.94
N ALA A 82 -31.91 20.14 -8.67
CA ALA A 82 -31.97 21.37 -7.89
C ALA A 82 -31.18 22.52 -8.54
N PHE A 83 -29.98 22.26 -9.09
CA PHE A 83 -29.21 23.29 -9.82
C PHE A 83 -29.95 23.82 -11.04
N SER A 84 -30.61 22.93 -11.79
CA SER A 84 -31.39 23.30 -12.98
C SER A 84 -32.62 24.13 -12.61
N ALA A 85 -33.34 23.74 -11.54
CA ALA A 85 -34.48 24.49 -11.00
C ALA A 85 -34.05 25.85 -10.44
N LEU A 86 -32.93 25.92 -9.71
CA LEU A 86 -32.39 27.17 -9.16
C LEU A 86 -32.06 28.19 -10.27
N LYS A 87 -31.50 27.73 -11.39
CA LYS A 87 -31.21 28.57 -12.56
C LYS A 87 -32.49 29.15 -13.17
N LYS A 88 -33.56 28.35 -13.25
CA LYS A 88 -34.89 28.82 -13.71
C LYS A 88 -35.51 29.83 -12.75
N ILE A 89 -35.53 29.53 -11.45
CA ILE A 89 -36.08 30.42 -10.41
C ILE A 89 -35.34 31.76 -10.39
N LYS A 90 -34.02 31.76 -10.61
CA LYS A 90 -33.23 33.00 -10.68
C LYS A 90 -33.62 33.88 -11.86
N ASN A 91 -34.06 33.28 -12.97
CA ASN A 91 -34.43 34.00 -14.19
C ASN A 91 -35.90 34.45 -14.19
N ASP A 92 -36.78 33.82 -13.41
CA ASP A 92 -38.19 34.22 -13.28
C ASP A 92 -38.55 34.56 -11.82
N PRO A 93 -38.66 35.87 -11.47
CA PRO A 93 -38.96 36.31 -10.10
C PRO A 93 -40.36 35.92 -9.61
N LYS A 94 -41.23 35.38 -10.48
CA LYS A 94 -42.56 34.90 -10.07
C LYS A 94 -42.52 33.50 -9.44
N LEU A 95 -41.46 32.73 -9.67
CA LEU A 95 -41.31 31.39 -9.13
C LEU A 95 -40.74 31.44 -7.70
N LYS A 96 -41.33 30.66 -6.80
CA LYS A 96 -40.81 30.38 -5.46
C LYS A 96 -40.30 28.94 -5.38
N GLY A 97 -39.42 28.67 -4.42
CA GLY A 97 -38.85 27.33 -4.21
C GLY A 97 -37.33 27.29 -4.02
N SER A 98 -36.65 28.44 -3.98
CA SER A 98 -35.20 28.52 -3.78
C SER A 98 -34.73 27.79 -2.51
N GLY A 99 -35.54 27.81 -1.43
CA GLY A 99 -35.24 27.08 -0.19
C GLY A 99 -35.13 25.57 -0.39
N PHE A 100 -36.06 24.96 -1.16
CA PHE A 100 -36.02 23.53 -1.47
C PHE A 100 -34.79 23.15 -2.28
N CYS A 101 -34.43 23.96 -3.29
CA CYS A 101 -33.22 23.74 -4.08
C CYS A 101 -31.95 23.84 -3.22
N VAL A 102 -31.86 24.83 -2.32
CA VAL A 102 -30.70 25.00 -1.44
C VAL A 102 -30.55 23.79 -0.52
N ILE A 103 -31.64 23.29 0.07
CA ILE A 103 -31.58 22.11 0.94
C ILE A 103 -31.11 20.88 0.16
N ALA A 104 -31.67 20.63 -1.03
CA ALA A 104 -31.26 19.51 -1.88
C ALA A 104 -29.77 19.57 -2.27
N ILE A 105 -29.24 20.77 -2.54
CA ILE A 105 -27.80 20.97 -2.82
C ILE A 105 -26.94 20.65 -1.59
N VAL A 106 -27.34 21.10 -0.39
CA VAL A 106 -26.59 20.82 0.84
C VAL A 106 -26.52 19.31 1.11
N PHE A 107 -27.63 18.59 0.97
CA PHE A 107 -27.64 17.12 1.14
C PHE A 107 -26.77 16.42 0.09
N GLY A 108 -26.81 16.85 -1.18
CA GLY A 108 -25.97 16.29 -2.23
C GLY A 108 -24.47 16.49 -1.97
N ILE A 109 -24.06 17.67 -1.48
CA ILE A 109 -22.66 17.95 -1.11
C ILE A 109 -22.24 17.08 0.08
N LEU A 110 -23.11 16.92 1.08
CA LEU A 110 -22.82 16.09 2.25
C LEU A 110 -22.58 14.62 1.87
N GLU A 111 -23.39 14.07 0.97
CA GLU A 111 -23.20 12.70 0.45
C GLU A 111 -21.84 12.54 -0.26
N ILE A 112 -21.48 13.50 -1.12
CA ILE A 112 -20.19 13.48 -1.84
C ILE A 112 -19.02 13.52 -0.85
N LEU A 113 -19.10 14.34 0.20
CA LEU A 113 -18.08 14.39 1.25
C LEU A 113 -17.96 13.06 1.99
N THR A 114 -19.09 12.43 2.33
CA THR A 114 -19.11 11.11 2.99
C THR A 114 -18.45 10.05 2.11
N LEU A 115 -18.75 10.02 0.81
CA LEU A 115 -18.13 9.08 -0.13
C LEU A 115 -16.62 9.31 -0.28
N ILE A 116 -16.16 10.57 -0.28
CA ILE A 116 -14.73 10.90 -0.31
C ILE A 116 -14.03 10.40 0.95
N ILE A 117 -14.63 10.60 2.14
CA ILE A 117 -14.07 10.13 3.41
C ILE A 117 -13.97 8.61 3.42
N ILE A 118 -15.02 7.90 3.01
CA ILE A 118 -15.02 6.44 2.90
C ILE A 118 -13.92 5.97 1.92
N GLY A 119 -13.80 6.64 0.76
CA GLY A 119 -12.74 6.33 -0.21
C GLY A 119 -11.34 6.50 0.36
N ILE A 120 -11.08 7.58 1.11
CA ILE A 120 -9.79 7.80 1.79
C ILE A 120 -9.52 6.72 2.84
N ILE A 121 -10.53 6.33 3.63
CA ILE A 121 -10.39 5.27 4.63
C ILE A 121 -10.07 3.94 3.95
N LEU A 122 -10.74 3.58 2.85
CA LEU A 122 -10.45 2.36 2.11
C LEU A 122 -9.03 2.38 1.53
N ILE A 123 -8.59 3.51 0.98
CA ILE A 123 -7.20 3.67 0.51
C ILE A 123 -6.22 3.53 1.69
N ALA A 124 -6.55 4.10 2.85
CA ALA A 124 -5.70 3.99 4.04
C ALA A 124 -5.64 2.56 4.57
N ILE A 125 -6.73 1.79 4.51
CA ILE A 125 -6.75 0.36 4.90
C ILE A 125 -5.87 -0.44 3.95
N VAL A 126 -6.07 -0.29 2.63
CA VAL A 126 -5.26 -0.97 1.61
C VAL A 126 -3.78 -0.56 1.71
N ALA A 127 -3.50 0.70 2.04
CA ALA A 127 -2.14 1.17 2.27
C ALA A 127 -1.56 0.66 3.60
N SER A 128 -2.37 0.48 4.64
CA SER A 128 -1.93 -0.06 5.94
C SER A 128 -1.67 -1.55 5.91
N GLU A 129 -2.35 -2.30 5.02
CA GLU A 129 -1.99 -3.69 4.71
C GLU A 129 -0.67 -3.79 3.93
N GLY A 130 -0.13 -2.67 3.44
CA GLY A 130 1.21 -2.56 2.84
C GLY A 130 2.31 -2.16 3.82
N ASP A 131 2.00 -1.95 5.11
CA ASP A 131 2.96 -1.68 6.19
C ASP A 131 3.06 -2.91 7.11
N PHE A 132 3.27 -4.08 6.50
CA PHE A 132 3.87 -5.21 7.22
C PHE A 132 5.25 -4.74 7.67
N GLY A 133 5.45 -4.67 8.98
CA GLY A 133 6.65 -4.09 9.58
C GLY A 133 7.91 -4.50 8.83
N ASP A 134 8.64 -3.50 8.33
CA ASP A 134 9.92 -3.67 7.63
C ASP A 134 11.05 -4.27 8.50
N GLY A 135 10.71 -4.78 9.69
CA GLY A 135 11.61 -5.58 10.49
C GLY A 135 11.77 -6.95 9.85
N ILE A 136 13.00 -7.28 9.45
CA ILE A 136 13.39 -8.66 9.22
C ILE A 136 13.21 -9.40 10.56
N THR A 137 12.35 -10.42 10.61
CA THR A 137 12.20 -11.27 11.78
C THR A 137 13.51 -12.01 12.04
N ASP A 138 14.16 -11.72 13.17
CA ASP A 138 15.37 -12.42 13.57
C ASP A 138 15.02 -13.79 14.16
N CYS A 139 15.24 -14.85 13.38
CA CYS A 139 15.07 -16.24 13.79
C CYS A 139 16.27 -16.77 14.61
N GLY A 140 17.30 -15.94 14.82
CA GLY A 140 18.47 -16.28 15.63
C GLY A 140 19.48 -17.15 14.90
N THR A 141 20.20 -17.97 15.66
CA THR A 141 21.26 -18.85 15.14
C THR A 141 20.82 -20.29 15.27
N SER A 142 20.93 -21.05 14.18
CA SER A 142 20.68 -22.48 14.18
C SER A 142 21.72 -23.22 15.02
N THR A 143 21.27 -24.25 15.71
CA THR A 143 22.09 -25.24 16.40
C THR A 143 22.66 -26.31 15.45
N VAL A 144 22.15 -26.38 14.23
CA VAL A 144 22.60 -27.31 13.18
C VAL A 144 23.81 -26.72 12.45
N THR A 145 24.87 -27.51 12.31
CA THR A 145 26.10 -27.11 11.61
C THR A 145 26.22 -27.79 10.25
N LEU A 146 26.66 -27.05 9.23
CA LEU A 146 26.94 -27.57 7.88
C LEU A 146 28.33 -28.26 7.79
N PRO A 147 28.50 -29.26 6.90
CA PRO A 147 27.47 -29.93 6.11
C PRO A 147 26.58 -30.81 7.00
N PHE A 148 25.30 -30.94 6.63
CA PHE A 148 24.34 -31.71 7.42
C PHE A 148 24.77 -33.18 7.53
N ASN A 149 25.25 -33.57 8.72
CA ASN A 149 25.75 -34.92 8.94
C ASN A 149 24.63 -35.94 9.17
N GLU A 150 23.40 -35.50 9.48
CA GLU A 150 22.24 -36.37 9.73
C GLU A 150 20.93 -35.75 9.22
N GLN A 151 20.09 -36.54 8.55
CA GLN A 151 18.91 -36.10 7.79
C GLN A 151 17.71 -35.57 8.60
N ARG A 152 17.81 -35.44 9.94
CA ARG A 152 16.67 -35.06 10.79
C ARG A 152 16.93 -33.95 11.82
N THR A 153 18.15 -33.43 11.92
CA THR A 153 18.48 -32.49 13.01
C THR A 153 17.89 -31.09 12.83
N TYR A 154 17.33 -30.76 11.68
CA TYR A 154 16.79 -29.43 11.38
C TYR A 154 15.27 -29.30 11.59
N GLU A 155 14.54 -30.42 11.72
CA GLU A 155 13.09 -30.41 12.02
C GLU A 155 12.80 -29.86 13.44
N ASP A 156 13.74 -30.08 14.36
CA ASP A 156 13.66 -29.64 15.75
C ASP A 156 14.39 -28.31 16.01
N ASP A 157 14.96 -27.68 14.97
CA ASP A 157 15.70 -26.43 15.13
C ASP A 157 14.77 -25.22 15.03
N PRO A 158 14.65 -24.41 16.10
CA PRO A 158 13.70 -23.29 16.15
C PRO A 158 14.01 -22.18 15.15
N ALA A 159 15.27 -22.03 14.72
CA ALA A 159 15.63 -21.04 13.70
C ALA A 159 15.13 -21.49 12.31
N PHE A 160 15.24 -22.78 12.01
CA PHE A 160 14.68 -23.37 10.78
C PHE A 160 13.14 -23.36 10.79
N GLU A 161 12.53 -23.65 11.94
CA GLU A 161 11.07 -23.56 12.12
C GLU A 161 10.58 -22.13 11.86
N CYS A 162 11.20 -21.13 12.49
CA CYS A 162 10.90 -19.71 12.29
C CYS A 162 11.07 -19.27 10.82
N MET A 163 12.15 -19.68 10.16
CA MET A 163 12.36 -19.37 8.73
C MET A 163 11.27 -20.03 7.87
N GLY A 164 10.90 -21.28 8.18
CA GLY A 164 9.82 -22.00 7.51
C GLY A 164 8.47 -21.31 7.65
N GLU A 165 8.10 -20.89 8.86
CA GLU A 165 6.86 -20.14 9.12
C GLU A 165 6.80 -18.84 8.32
N ASN A 166 7.88 -18.05 8.32
CA ASN A 166 7.95 -16.80 7.56
C ASN A 166 7.95 -17.06 6.04
N LEU A 167 8.52 -18.17 5.59
CA LEU A 167 8.49 -18.56 4.19
C LEU A 167 7.06 -18.86 3.72
N PHE A 168 6.27 -19.58 4.52
CA PHE A 168 4.88 -19.92 4.23
C PHE A 168 3.89 -18.79 4.55
N ASP A 169 4.24 -17.87 5.42
CA ASP A 169 3.51 -16.63 5.65
C ASP A 169 3.85 -15.58 4.59
N HIS A 170 3.42 -15.83 3.35
CA HIS A 170 3.55 -14.87 2.23
C HIS A 170 4.98 -14.37 1.98
N CYS A 171 6.00 -15.20 2.24
CA CYS A 171 7.41 -14.82 2.17
C CYS A 171 7.76 -13.64 3.10
N SER A 172 7.17 -13.58 4.30
CA SER A 172 7.51 -12.61 5.34
C SER A 172 9.03 -12.55 5.56
N LYS A 173 9.54 -11.35 5.79
CA LYS A 173 10.99 -11.12 5.91
C LYS A 173 11.52 -11.78 7.18
N ALA A 174 12.55 -12.59 7.04
CA ALA A 174 13.18 -13.27 8.17
C ALA A 174 14.68 -13.47 7.93
N SER A 175 15.45 -13.67 8.99
CA SER A 175 16.87 -13.97 8.90
C SER A 175 17.30 -14.99 9.94
N MET A 176 18.25 -15.85 9.60
CA MET A 176 18.92 -16.74 10.55
C MET A 176 20.41 -16.88 10.22
N TYR A 177 21.21 -17.22 11.22
CA TYR A 177 22.60 -17.66 11.03
C TYR A 177 22.72 -19.17 11.11
N VAL A 178 23.52 -19.77 10.24
CA VAL A 178 23.82 -21.21 10.25
C VAL A 178 25.33 -21.41 10.34
N PRO A 179 25.81 -22.03 11.43
CA PRO A 179 27.22 -22.38 11.56
C PRO A 179 27.67 -23.33 10.43
N SER A 180 28.82 -23.05 9.83
CA SER A 180 29.36 -23.85 8.71
C SER A 180 30.81 -24.30 8.91
N GLY A 181 31.22 -24.46 10.17
CA GLY A 181 32.58 -24.90 10.51
C GLY A 181 33.63 -23.92 9.99
N ASP A 182 34.54 -24.40 9.15
CA ASP A 182 35.65 -23.60 8.61
C ASP A 182 35.21 -22.49 7.64
N GLN A 183 33.93 -22.43 7.25
CA GLN A 183 33.39 -21.34 6.43
C GLN A 183 32.81 -20.17 7.26
N GLY A 184 32.81 -20.28 8.60
CA GLY A 184 32.16 -19.32 9.48
C GLY A 184 30.64 -19.46 9.49
N ASP A 185 29.96 -18.47 10.05
CA ASP A 185 28.51 -18.44 10.15
C ASP A 185 27.90 -17.83 8.88
N LEU A 186 27.02 -18.59 8.21
CA LEU A 186 26.34 -18.14 7.00
C LEU A 186 25.02 -17.46 7.38
N LEU A 187 24.75 -16.28 6.82
CA LEU A 187 23.49 -15.57 7.01
C LEU A 187 22.49 -15.93 5.91
N TYR A 188 21.33 -16.44 6.29
CA TYR A 188 20.21 -16.72 5.41
C TYR A 188 19.09 -15.71 5.66
N GLU A 189 18.54 -15.15 4.59
CA GLU A 189 17.51 -14.11 4.66
C GLU A 189 16.35 -14.40 3.70
N ILE A 190 15.12 -14.26 4.15
CA ILE A 190 13.94 -14.12 3.29
C ILE A 190 13.73 -12.63 3.07
N LEU A 191 13.86 -12.18 1.82
CA LEU A 191 13.80 -10.76 1.46
C LEU A 191 12.38 -10.27 1.15
N GLY A 192 11.42 -11.18 1.02
CA GLY A 192 10.06 -10.89 0.60
C GLY A 192 9.60 -11.71 -0.61
N ALA A 193 8.37 -11.45 -1.03
CA ALA A 193 7.83 -11.99 -2.28
C ALA A 193 8.43 -11.26 -3.51
N SER A 194 8.73 -12.04 -4.55
CA SER A 194 9.11 -11.59 -5.88
C SER A 194 8.22 -12.27 -6.92
N GLY A 195 7.08 -11.64 -7.23
CA GLY A 195 6.07 -12.26 -8.09
C GLY A 195 5.36 -13.41 -7.39
N ASP A 196 5.47 -14.61 -7.94
CA ASP A 196 4.89 -15.86 -7.41
C ASP A 196 5.90 -16.69 -6.58
N ALA A 197 7.08 -16.13 -6.29
CA ALA A 197 8.16 -16.80 -5.57
C ALA A 197 8.60 -16.01 -4.34
N CYS A 198 9.16 -16.69 -3.34
CA CYS A 198 9.88 -16.08 -2.24
C CYS A 198 11.34 -15.85 -2.61
N ARG A 199 11.88 -14.66 -2.35
CA ARG A 199 13.28 -14.35 -2.59
C ARG A 199 14.10 -14.62 -1.32
N ILE A 200 15.01 -15.58 -1.39
CA ILE A 200 15.91 -15.97 -0.31
C ILE A 200 17.33 -15.54 -0.68
N GLN A 201 18.12 -15.04 0.27
CA GLN A 201 19.52 -14.68 0.08
C GLN A 201 20.40 -15.42 1.09
N ILE A 202 21.58 -15.81 0.63
CA ILE A 202 22.65 -16.39 1.45
C ILE A 202 23.82 -15.41 1.39
N THR A 203 24.34 -15.02 2.54
CA THR A 203 25.48 -14.10 2.66
C THR A 203 26.61 -14.80 3.39
N PHE A 204 27.78 -14.84 2.75
CA PHE A 204 29.00 -15.40 3.32
C PHE A 204 29.69 -14.34 4.20
N PRO A 205 30.35 -14.76 5.29
CA PRO A 205 31.02 -13.85 6.20
C PRO A 205 32.29 -13.25 5.58
N SER A 206 32.93 -12.37 6.33
CA SER A 206 34.17 -11.73 5.88
C SER A 206 35.33 -12.73 5.74
N ALA A 207 36.33 -12.39 4.93
CA ALA A 207 37.51 -13.23 4.74
C ALA A 207 38.27 -13.55 6.04
N SER A 208 38.12 -12.73 7.09
CA SER A 208 38.72 -12.97 8.40
C SER A 208 38.02 -14.04 9.23
N GLU A 209 36.78 -14.38 8.89
CA GLU A 209 35.96 -15.36 9.60
C GLU A 209 35.97 -16.73 8.92
N ILE A 210 36.40 -16.79 7.65
CA ILE A 210 36.55 -18.02 6.87
C ILE A 210 37.93 -18.64 7.16
N GLY A 211 37.93 -19.78 7.84
CA GLY A 211 39.12 -20.59 8.12
C GLY A 211 39.58 -21.44 6.93
N ASP A 212 38.67 -21.87 6.06
CA ASP A 212 38.99 -22.69 4.89
C ASP A 212 39.51 -21.84 3.71
N PRO A 213 40.79 -22.00 3.31
CA PRO A 213 41.37 -21.24 2.20
C PRO A 213 40.63 -21.42 0.86
N SER A 214 40.00 -22.57 0.64
CA SER A 214 39.28 -22.84 -0.60
C SER A 214 37.94 -22.08 -0.68
N SER A 215 37.41 -21.67 0.47
CA SER A 215 36.15 -20.94 0.60
C SER A 215 36.34 -19.42 0.64
N LEU A 216 37.57 -18.91 0.75
CA LEU A 216 37.86 -17.47 0.75
C LEU A 216 37.38 -16.73 -0.51
N VAL A 217 37.17 -17.43 -1.62
CA VAL A 217 36.65 -16.84 -2.86
C VAL A 217 35.21 -16.34 -2.71
N PHE A 218 34.50 -16.84 -1.69
CA PHE A 218 33.12 -16.47 -1.37
C PHE A 218 33.03 -15.41 -0.27
N ALA A 219 34.16 -14.97 0.32
CA ALA A 219 34.15 -13.93 1.34
C ALA A 219 33.43 -12.65 0.88
N ASP A 220 32.58 -12.09 1.75
CA ASP A 220 31.80 -10.88 1.48
C ASP A 220 30.89 -10.99 0.23
N THR A 221 30.53 -12.21 -0.18
CA THR A 221 29.61 -12.44 -1.31
C THR A 221 28.22 -12.82 -0.84
N SER A 222 27.22 -12.57 -1.68
CA SER A 222 25.87 -13.05 -1.46
C SER A 222 25.23 -13.60 -2.72
N PHE A 223 24.36 -14.59 -2.53
CA PHE A 223 23.63 -15.29 -3.58
C PHE A 223 22.14 -15.22 -3.28
N ALA A 224 21.35 -14.77 -4.24
CA ALA A 224 19.90 -14.66 -4.09
C ALA A 224 19.18 -15.65 -5.01
N CYS A 225 18.09 -16.21 -4.49
CA CYS A 225 17.36 -17.32 -5.04
C CYS A 225 15.86 -17.07 -4.97
N ASN A 226 15.12 -17.47 -6.01
CA ASN A 226 13.65 -17.39 -6.03
C ASN A 226 13.07 -18.80 -5.83
N VAL A 227 12.31 -18.98 -4.76
CA VAL A 227 11.66 -20.24 -4.35
C VAL A 227 10.17 -20.18 -4.61
N LYS A 228 9.66 -21.07 -5.46
CA LYS A 228 8.21 -21.22 -5.67
C LYS A 228 7.65 -22.25 -4.70
N LEU A 229 6.83 -21.80 -3.74
CA LEU A 229 6.29 -22.66 -2.69
C LEU A 229 5.48 -23.83 -3.25
N ASP A 230 4.67 -23.59 -4.28
CA ASP A 230 3.84 -24.62 -4.93
C ASP A 230 4.66 -25.82 -5.45
N SER A 231 5.90 -25.58 -5.89
CA SER A 231 6.80 -26.62 -6.38
C SER A 231 7.45 -27.43 -5.26
N VAL A 232 7.59 -26.83 -4.08
CA VAL A 232 8.18 -27.51 -2.92
C VAL A 232 7.14 -28.37 -2.22
N VAL A 233 5.95 -27.81 -1.98
CA VAL A 233 4.82 -28.53 -1.35
C VAL A 233 4.46 -29.79 -2.12
N SER A 234 4.53 -29.78 -3.46
CA SER A 234 4.23 -30.96 -4.29
C SER A 234 5.25 -32.10 -4.18
N ASN A 235 6.45 -31.84 -3.67
CA ASN A 235 7.51 -32.85 -3.53
C ASN A 235 7.51 -33.55 -2.17
N PHE A 236 6.82 -32.99 -1.17
CA PHE A 236 6.58 -33.67 0.09
C PHE A 236 5.27 -34.43 -0.04
N GLU A 237 5.32 -35.77 -0.02
CA GLU A 237 4.13 -36.59 0.22
C GLU A 237 3.70 -36.31 1.67
N ILE A 238 2.85 -35.31 1.86
CA ILE A 238 2.51 -34.78 3.18
C ILE A 238 1.50 -35.72 3.86
N GLU A 239 1.94 -36.89 4.31
CA GLU A 239 1.17 -37.70 5.26
C GLU A 239 1.17 -37.07 6.68
N ASP A 240 2.12 -36.17 6.97
CA ASP A 240 2.27 -35.50 8.28
C ASP A 240 1.89 -33.99 8.26
N ALA A 241 0.91 -33.60 7.42
CA ALA A 241 0.55 -32.19 7.13
C ALA A 241 -0.06 -31.40 8.30
N GLU A 242 -0.09 -31.94 9.51
CA GLU A 242 -0.76 -31.31 10.65
C GLU A 242 0.03 -30.13 11.22
N ASN A 243 1.34 -30.01 10.95
CA ASN A 243 2.16 -28.89 11.41
C ASN A 243 2.85 -28.13 10.26
N PRO A 244 2.31 -26.97 9.83
CA PRO A 244 2.91 -26.12 8.80
C PRO A 244 4.35 -25.70 9.09
N SER A 245 4.74 -25.60 10.36
CA SER A 245 6.09 -25.18 10.77
C SER A 245 7.12 -26.27 10.50
N ILE A 246 6.76 -27.55 10.67
CA ILE A 246 7.62 -28.71 10.30
C ILE A 246 7.75 -28.80 8.78
N VAL A 247 6.65 -28.63 8.04
CA VAL A 247 6.69 -28.57 6.56
C VAL A 247 7.54 -27.38 6.10
N GLY A 248 7.44 -26.25 6.80
CA GLY A 248 8.31 -25.07 6.74
C GLY A 248 9.79 -25.39 6.82
N ALA A 249 10.21 -25.92 7.96
CA ALA A 249 11.59 -26.28 8.24
C ALA A 249 12.12 -27.30 7.21
N ASN A 250 11.32 -28.30 6.86
CA ASN A 250 11.67 -29.32 5.86
C ASN A 250 11.82 -28.74 4.45
N THR A 251 10.88 -27.89 4.03
CA THR A 251 10.88 -27.18 2.74
C THR A 251 12.10 -26.29 2.62
N PHE A 252 12.36 -25.49 3.65
CA PHE A 252 13.45 -24.54 3.65
C PHE A 252 14.81 -25.25 3.75
N SER A 253 14.97 -26.23 4.65
CA SER A 253 16.17 -27.09 4.70
C SER A 253 16.40 -27.80 3.37
N TRP A 254 15.36 -28.38 2.76
CA TRP A 254 15.49 -28.99 1.43
C TRP A 254 15.93 -27.97 0.38
N ALA A 255 15.34 -26.77 0.34
CA ALA A 255 15.75 -25.72 -0.58
C ALA A 255 17.23 -25.33 -0.39
N LEU A 256 17.73 -25.36 0.85
CA LEU A 256 19.15 -25.15 1.17
C LEU A 256 20.04 -26.34 0.81
N VAL A 257 19.60 -27.57 1.11
CA VAL A 257 20.36 -28.83 1.02
C VAL A 257 20.41 -29.39 -0.40
N SER A 258 19.38 -29.21 -1.21
CA SER A 258 19.32 -29.89 -2.49
C SER A 258 19.85 -29.02 -3.64
N GLY A 259 20.11 -27.73 -3.38
CA GLY A 259 20.14 -26.73 -4.45
C GLY A 259 18.91 -26.84 -5.36
N GLY A 260 17.82 -27.42 -4.84
CA GLY A 260 16.94 -28.27 -5.62
C GLY A 260 15.87 -27.47 -6.30
N THR A 261 15.98 -27.41 -7.63
CA THR A 261 14.93 -26.94 -8.55
C THR A 261 14.44 -25.51 -8.32
N LEU A 262 15.24 -24.70 -7.63
CA LEU A 262 15.15 -23.25 -7.75
C LEU A 262 15.55 -22.90 -9.18
N SER A 263 14.89 -21.90 -9.76
CA SER A 263 15.18 -21.31 -11.08
C SER A 263 16.67 -21.39 -11.49
N ASP A 264 16.97 -21.42 -12.80
CA ASP A 264 18.33 -21.34 -13.38
C ASP A 264 19.25 -20.25 -12.77
N ASP A 265 18.68 -19.33 -11.97
CA ASP A 265 19.31 -18.25 -11.22
C ASP A 265 20.03 -18.65 -9.91
N CYS A 266 19.90 -19.87 -9.40
CA CYS A 266 20.55 -20.31 -8.14
C CYS A 266 21.89 -21.03 -8.30
N ARG A 267 22.51 -20.94 -9.48
CA ARG A 267 23.86 -21.47 -9.73
C ARG A 267 24.88 -20.79 -8.80
N GLY A 268 25.54 -21.57 -7.95
CA GLY A 268 26.48 -21.05 -6.94
C GLY A 268 25.94 -21.01 -5.50
N SER A 269 24.77 -21.60 -5.23
CA SER A 269 24.31 -21.83 -3.86
C SER A 269 25.30 -22.70 -3.07
N THR A 270 25.23 -22.63 -1.73
CA THR A 270 26.14 -23.31 -0.79
C THR A 270 26.40 -24.76 -1.18
N LEU A 271 25.40 -25.47 -1.69
CA LEU A 271 25.57 -26.87 -2.07
C LEU A 271 26.33 -27.10 -3.36
N ASP A 272 26.22 -26.23 -4.37
CA ASP A 272 27.08 -26.31 -5.56
C ASP A 272 28.54 -26.07 -5.18
N VAL A 273 28.78 -25.19 -4.21
CA VAL A 273 30.10 -24.93 -3.62
C VAL A 273 30.61 -26.16 -2.87
N PHE A 274 29.81 -26.74 -1.97
CA PHE A 274 30.19 -27.96 -1.23
C PHE A 274 30.39 -29.16 -2.17
N ARG A 275 29.55 -29.32 -3.19
CA ARG A 275 29.64 -30.40 -4.17
C ARG A 275 30.84 -30.23 -5.10
N ALA A 276 31.20 -29.00 -5.45
CA ALA A 276 32.43 -28.69 -6.18
C ALA A 276 33.68 -28.95 -5.33
N GLN A 277 33.63 -28.71 -4.02
CA GLN A 277 34.73 -29.00 -3.09
C GLN A 277 34.89 -30.52 -2.79
N GLN A 278 33.79 -31.29 -2.74
CA GLN A 278 33.85 -32.74 -2.49
C GLN A 278 34.11 -33.58 -3.75
N GLY A 279 34.14 -32.98 -4.95
CA GLY A 279 34.23 -33.67 -6.24
C GLY A 279 35.40 -33.27 -7.15
N GLY A 280 36.47 -32.66 -6.60
CA GLY A 280 37.72 -32.33 -7.30
C GLY A 280 38.83 -33.34 -7.07
#